data_AF-A0A3R9XM19-F1
#
_entry.id   AF-A0A3R9XM19-F1
#
_cell.length_a   1.000
_cell.length_b   1.000
_cell.length_c   1.000
_cell.angle_alpha   90.00
_cell.angle_beta   90.00
_cell.angle_gamma   90.00
#
_symmetry.space_group_name_H-M   'P 1'
#
loop_
_entity.id
_entity.type
_entity.pdbx_description
1 polymer ?
#
loop_
_entity_poly.entity_id
_entity_poly.type
_entity_poly.pdbx_seq_one_letter_code
_entity_poly.pdbx_strand_id
1 'polypeptide(L)'
;MVTVEDVRRLALALPRTEEHLVRDRVKFRIGRIVYLALSRDETELGFAFPKEERAALVASEPQKFSLPGTGDLRHNWVHARMSALGPGELAELVTDAWRMCVPAGVARAHLEDAAGPDAAALPPAPGLDGLRAAAGVFGAFPGVDRSWHALVAETAPGVDLSDPAHRTALHRWLNAWGCRLRYPREGEPDPLDTGLAAWWARHTLPGAPIAALTDREIGVLAAAYADLAALPLGRRGLGPTAAAKALFALRPRTVMPWDAAIATRLHGARDERAFGRHLRTGRAWARAALAESGLDEDALTAGLGRPGLPLAKVLDEYLYVTLSHAPRPRATAAAPAPAPR
;
A
#
# COMPACT_ATOMS: atom_id res chain seq x y z
N MET A 1 4.27 15.73 -8.44
CA MET A 1 3.15 15.62 -9.40
C MET A 1 3.50 14.53 -10.39
N VAL A 2 2.61 13.56 -10.60
CA VAL A 2 2.85 12.51 -11.60
C VAL A 2 2.55 13.02 -13.01
N THR A 3 3.24 12.47 -13.99
CA THR A 3 3.18 12.88 -15.41
C THR A 3 2.64 11.75 -16.28
N VAL A 4 2.26 12.06 -17.53
CA VAL A 4 1.90 11.05 -18.54
C VAL A 4 3.02 10.04 -18.75
N GLU A 5 4.28 10.48 -18.68
CA GLU A 5 5.43 9.58 -18.85
C GLU A 5 5.56 8.60 -17.68
N ASP A 6 5.17 9.00 -16.46
CA ASP A 6 5.11 8.08 -15.32
C ASP A 6 4.03 7.00 -15.53
N VAL A 7 2.86 7.40 -16.04
CA VAL A 7 1.77 6.47 -16.39
C VAL A 7 2.22 5.51 -17.47
N ARG A 8 2.81 6.02 -18.56
CA ARG A 8 3.32 5.24 -19.68
C ARG A 8 4.37 4.23 -19.22
N ARG A 9 5.35 4.68 -18.44
CA ARG A 9 6.41 3.84 -17.89
C ARG A 9 5.84 2.68 -17.06
N LEU A 10 4.85 2.94 -16.22
CA LEU A 10 4.20 1.92 -15.40
C LEU A 10 3.36 0.96 -16.24
N ALA A 11 2.50 1.50 -17.11
CA ALA A 11 1.56 0.73 -17.90
C ALA A 11 2.27 -0.19 -18.91
N LEU A 12 3.28 0.31 -19.63
CA LEU A 12 4.02 -0.46 -20.63
C LEU A 12 4.95 -1.52 -20.02
N ALA A 13 5.27 -1.42 -18.73
CA ALA A 13 5.96 -2.49 -18.01
C ALA A 13 5.05 -3.68 -17.67
N LEU A 14 3.72 -3.50 -17.75
CA LEU A 14 2.74 -4.52 -17.43
C LEU A 14 2.46 -5.41 -18.65
N PRO A 15 2.51 -6.75 -18.51
CA PRO A 15 2.29 -7.66 -19.63
C PRO A 15 0.96 -7.42 -20.35
N ARG A 16 1.01 -7.54 -21.67
CA ARG A 16 -0.15 -7.41 -22.58
C ARG A 16 -0.77 -6.01 -22.64
N THR A 17 -0.11 -5.00 -22.07
CA THR A 17 -0.49 -3.60 -22.25
C THR A 17 -0.06 -3.11 -23.62
N GLU A 18 -0.98 -2.47 -24.33
CA GLU A 18 -0.70 -1.69 -25.54
C GLU A 18 -1.15 -0.24 -25.34
N GLU A 19 -0.35 0.72 -25.80
CA GLU A 19 -0.71 2.14 -25.87
C GLU A 19 -1.41 2.46 -27.20
N HIS A 20 -2.50 3.21 -27.13
CA HIS A 20 -3.30 3.62 -28.27
C HIS A 20 -3.69 5.09 -28.13
N LEU A 21 -3.47 5.87 -29.19
CA LEU A 21 -3.94 7.25 -29.26
C LEU A 21 -5.30 7.28 -29.98
N VAL A 22 -6.36 7.62 -29.26
CA VAL A 22 -7.72 7.68 -29.82
C VAL A 22 -8.36 9.03 -29.50
N ARG A 23 -8.60 9.84 -30.53
CA ARG A 23 -9.17 11.20 -30.40
C ARG A 23 -8.37 12.08 -29.42
N ASP A 24 -7.05 12.08 -29.59
CA ASP A 24 -6.07 12.81 -28.76
C ASP A 24 -6.08 12.41 -27.29
N ARG A 25 -6.51 11.19 -26.98
CA ARG A 25 -6.42 10.60 -25.65
C ARG A 25 -5.51 9.38 -25.69
N VAL A 26 -4.50 9.38 -24.84
CA VAL A 26 -3.64 8.22 -24.61
C VAL A 26 -4.43 7.19 -23.81
N LYS A 27 -4.53 5.98 -24.34
CA LYS A 27 -5.25 4.86 -23.73
C LYS A 27 -4.34 3.65 -23.63
N PHE A 28 -4.47 2.92 -22.53
CA PHE A 28 -3.76 1.66 -22.33
C PHE A 28 -4.79 0.53 -22.28
N ARG A 29 -4.56 -0.52 -23.08
CA ARG A 29 -5.51 -1.63 -23.25
C ARG A 29 -4.84 -2.99 -23.15
N ILE A 30 -5.63 -3.99 -22.79
CA ILE A 30 -5.32 -5.41 -22.89
C ILE A 30 -6.29 -6.00 -23.92
N GLY A 31 -5.78 -6.30 -25.11
CA GLY A 31 -6.62 -6.71 -26.25
C GLY A 31 -7.67 -5.64 -26.57
N ARG A 32 -8.94 -5.88 -26.25
CA ARG A 32 -10.04 -4.91 -26.49
C ARG A 32 -10.45 -4.12 -25.25
N ILE A 33 -9.89 -4.43 -24.08
CA ILE A 33 -10.29 -3.84 -22.81
C ILE A 33 -9.38 -2.65 -22.51
N VAL A 34 -9.93 -1.44 -22.52
CA VAL A 34 -9.22 -0.25 -22.02
C VAL A 34 -9.25 -0.30 -20.50
N TYR A 35 -8.08 -0.19 -19.86
CA TYR A 35 -7.97 -0.20 -18.40
C TYR A 35 -7.37 1.10 -17.83
N LEU A 36 -6.72 1.91 -18.66
CA LEU A 36 -6.35 3.30 -18.34
C LEU A 36 -6.64 4.24 -19.53
N ALA A 37 -7.01 5.48 -19.25
CA ALA A 37 -7.10 6.54 -20.24
C ALA A 37 -6.75 7.89 -19.62
N LEU A 38 -5.93 8.67 -20.30
CA LEU A 38 -5.62 10.05 -19.94
C LEU A 38 -6.61 11.00 -20.58
N SER A 39 -6.99 12.06 -19.86
CA SER A 39 -7.72 13.18 -20.43
C SER A 39 -6.87 13.92 -21.46
N ARG A 40 -7.51 14.73 -22.33
CA ARG A 40 -6.79 15.44 -23.41
C ARG A 40 -5.82 16.49 -22.90
N ASP A 41 -6.16 17.10 -21.77
CA ASP A 41 -5.35 18.07 -21.05
C ASP A 41 -4.37 17.41 -20.07
N GLU A 42 -4.31 16.07 -20.04
CA GLU A 42 -3.39 15.28 -19.22
C GLU A 42 -3.50 15.53 -17.71
N THR A 43 -4.65 16.06 -17.25
CA THR A 43 -4.89 16.37 -15.83
C THR A 43 -5.60 15.23 -15.10
N GLU A 44 -6.30 14.35 -15.82
CA GLU A 44 -7.06 13.23 -15.25
C GLU A 44 -6.58 11.89 -15.79
N LEU A 45 -6.46 10.91 -14.89
CA LEU A 45 -6.30 9.50 -15.21
C LEU A 45 -7.62 8.76 -14.94
N GLY A 46 -8.28 8.32 -15.99
CA GLY A 46 -9.34 7.32 -15.91
C GLY A 46 -8.73 5.93 -15.78
N PHE A 47 -9.26 5.10 -14.88
CA PHE A 47 -8.77 3.75 -14.66
C PHE A 47 -9.91 2.76 -14.36
N ALA A 48 -9.66 1.49 -14.66
CA ALA A 48 -10.58 0.41 -14.37
C ALA A 48 -10.79 0.26 -12.85
N PHE A 49 -12.04 0.31 -12.42
CA PHE A 49 -12.42 0.23 -11.01
C PHE A 49 -13.85 -0.32 -10.85
N PRO A 50 -14.16 -1.14 -9.84
CA PRO A 50 -15.50 -1.72 -9.67
C PRO A 50 -16.60 -0.65 -9.63
N LYS A 51 -17.62 -0.81 -10.48
CA LYS A 51 -18.74 0.13 -10.61
C LYS A 51 -19.49 0.32 -9.30
N GLU A 52 -19.58 -0.74 -8.50
CA GLU A 52 -20.30 -0.78 -7.23
C GLU A 52 -19.56 -0.01 -6.13
N GLU A 53 -18.25 0.19 -6.25
CA GLU A 53 -17.39 0.77 -5.21
C GLU A 53 -17.04 2.23 -5.48
N ARG A 54 -17.12 2.70 -6.74
CA ARG A 54 -16.62 4.03 -7.14
C ARG A 54 -17.28 5.19 -6.38
N ALA A 55 -18.56 5.07 -6.03
CA ALA A 55 -19.26 6.14 -5.29
C ALA A 55 -18.63 6.36 -3.92
N ALA A 56 -18.25 5.27 -3.25
CA ALA A 56 -17.62 5.33 -1.94
C ALA A 56 -16.17 5.82 -2.02
N LEU A 57 -15.40 5.41 -3.04
CA LEU A 57 -14.05 5.94 -3.30
C LEU A 57 -14.08 7.46 -3.51
N VAL A 58 -15.04 7.95 -4.30
CA VAL A 58 -15.23 9.39 -4.54
C VAL A 58 -15.66 10.10 -3.26
N ALA A 59 -16.54 9.51 -2.46
CA ALA A 59 -16.95 10.09 -1.18
C ALA A 59 -15.81 10.19 -0.16
N SER A 60 -14.88 9.22 -0.14
CA SER A 60 -13.75 9.24 0.79
C SER A 60 -12.69 10.27 0.44
N GLU A 61 -12.45 10.51 -0.86
CA GLU A 61 -11.46 11.48 -1.33
C GLU A 61 -11.96 12.30 -2.53
N PRO A 62 -12.96 13.19 -2.35
CA PRO A 62 -13.58 13.93 -3.45
C PRO A 62 -12.63 14.94 -4.13
N GLN A 63 -11.58 15.35 -3.42
CA GLN A 63 -10.47 16.15 -3.97
C GLN A 63 -9.53 15.35 -4.89
N LYS A 64 -9.58 14.02 -4.87
CA LYS A 64 -8.72 13.15 -5.66
C LYS A 64 -9.49 12.40 -6.74
N PHE A 65 -10.64 11.82 -6.40
CA PHE A 65 -11.42 10.99 -7.30
C PHE A 65 -12.72 11.66 -7.75
N SER A 66 -13.16 11.35 -8.95
CA SER A 66 -14.44 11.78 -9.50
C SER A 66 -15.13 10.66 -10.28
N LEU A 67 -16.46 10.71 -10.32
CA LEU A 67 -17.23 9.82 -11.18
C LEU A 67 -16.92 10.15 -12.65
N PRO A 68 -16.89 9.14 -13.54
CA PRO A 68 -16.75 9.40 -14.94
C PRO A 68 -18.03 10.05 -15.50
N GLY A 69 -17.93 10.67 -16.69
CA GLY A 69 -19.10 11.26 -17.35
C GLY A 69 -20.21 10.25 -17.59
N THR A 70 -21.45 10.72 -17.74
CA THR A 70 -22.68 9.89 -17.78
C THR A 70 -22.59 8.69 -18.73
N GLY A 71 -21.96 8.86 -19.89
CA GLY A 71 -21.75 7.77 -20.85
C GLY A 71 -20.93 6.61 -20.28
N ASP A 72 -19.91 6.90 -19.49
CA ASP A 72 -18.96 5.90 -18.98
C ASP A 72 -19.40 5.27 -17.65
N LEU A 73 -20.49 5.77 -17.03
CA LEU A 73 -21.06 5.17 -15.81
C LEU A 73 -21.51 3.72 -15.98
N ARG A 74 -21.73 3.26 -17.22
CA ARG A 74 -22.06 1.86 -17.51
C ARG A 74 -20.87 0.92 -17.33
N HIS A 75 -19.64 1.44 -17.34
CA HIS A 75 -18.41 0.68 -17.23
C HIS A 75 -17.88 0.64 -15.81
N ASN A 76 -16.94 -0.29 -15.57
CA ASN A 76 -16.12 -0.33 -14.36
C ASN A 76 -15.00 0.69 -14.47
N TRP A 77 -15.30 1.95 -14.13
CA TRP A 77 -14.44 3.09 -14.40
C TRP A 77 -14.59 4.19 -13.34
N VAL A 78 -13.48 4.86 -13.02
CA VAL A 78 -13.43 6.06 -12.17
C VAL A 78 -12.25 6.95 -12.60
N HIS A 79 -12.29 8.23 -12.28
CA HIS A 79 -11.22 9.18 -12.59
C HIS A 79 -10.45 9.58 -11.34
N ALA A 80 -9.15 9.82 -11.49
CA ALA A 80 -8.29 10.46 -10.51
C ALA A 80 -7.64 11.72 -11.09
N ARG A 81 -7.56 12.80 -10.29
CA ARG A 81 -6.79 13.99 -10.63
C ARG A 81 -5.29 13.70 -10.45
N MET A 82 -4.51 13.82 -11.51
CA MET A 82 -3.08 13.49 -11.50
C MET A 82 -2.25 14.37 -10.56
N SER A 83 -2.66 15.62 -10.36
CA SER A 83 -2.00 16.54 -9.41
C SER A 83 -2.13 16.10 -7.94
N ALA A 84 -3.14 15.30 -7.61
CA ALA A 84 -3.40 14.78 -6.27
C ALA A 84 -2.76 13.40 -6.01
N LEU A 85 -2.08 12.81 -7.01
CA LEU A 85 -1.46 11.49 -6.90
C LEU A 85 0.05 11.57 -6.67
N GLY A 86 0.53 10.68 -5.80
CA GLY A 86 1.95 10.36 -5.67
C GLY A 86 2.37 9.20 -6.60
N PRO A 87 3.66 9.08 -6.98
CA PRO A 87 4.22 7.96 -7.74
C PRO A 87 3.87 6.55 -7.23
N GLY A 88 3.93 6.31 -5.92
CA GLY A 88 3.57 5.01 -5.34
C GLY A 88 2.08 4.70 -5.51
N GLU A 89 1.22 5.66 -5.18
CA GLU A 89 -0.22 5.56 -5.40
C GLU A 89 -0.57 5.37 -6.89
N LEU A 90 0.12 6.07 -7.80
CA LEU A 90 -0.05 5.87 -9.23
C LEU A 90 0.33 4.43 -9.64
N ALA A 91 1.44 3.90 -9.14
CA ALA A 91 1.85 2.52 -9.41
C ALA A 91 0.80 1.52 -8.93
N GLU A 92 0.19 1.73 -7.76
CA GLU A 92 -0.92 0.91 -7.26
C GLU A 92 -2.18 1.02 -8.13
N LEU A 93 -2.59 2.24 -8.51
CA LEU A 93 -3.74 2.48 -9.39
C LEU A 93 -3.57 1.76 -10.74
N VAL A 94 -2.42 1.97 -11.39
CA VAL A 94 -2.09 1.34 -12.68
C VAL A 94 -2.06 -0.18 -12.57
N THR A 95 -1.42 -0.71 -11.53
CA THR A 95 -1.29 -2.17 -11.34
C THR A 95 -2.63 -2.82 -11.01
N ASP A 96 -3.44 -2.24 -10.14
CA ASP A 96 -4.73 -2.83 -9.77
C ASP A 96 -5.77 -2.74 -10.89
N ALA A 97 -5.81 -1.62 -11.62
CA ALA A 97 -6.64 -1.50 -12.82
C ALA A 97 -6.26 -2.56 -13.85
N TRP A 98 -4.96 -2.81 -14.05
CA TRP A 98 -4.47 -3.88 -14.92
C TRP A 98 -4.86 -5.27 -14.41
N ARG A 99 -4.70 -5.55 -13.11
CA ARG A 99 -5.09 -6.83 -12.48
C ARG A 99 -6.58 -7.14 -12.63
N MET A 100 -7.41 -6.10 -12.70
CA MET A 100 -8.84 -6.25 -12.95
C MET A 100 -9.14 -6.73 -14.39
N CYS A 101 -8.26 -6.43 -15.34
CA CYS A 101 -8.48 -6.65 -16.77
C CYS A 101 -7.68 -7.81 -17.37
N VAL A 102 -6.62 -8.30 -16.70
CA VAL A 102 -5.86 -9.47 -17.17
C VAL A 102 -6.36 -10.79 -16.57
N PRO A 103 -6.09 -11.94 -17.24
CA PRO A 103 -6.26 -13.24 -16.61
C PRO A 103 -5.44 -13.37 -15.32
N ALA A 104 -6.01 -13.97 -14.28
CA ALA A 104 -5.40 -14.07 -12.95
C ALA A 104 -3.99 -14.72 -12.95
N GLY A 105 -3.75 -15.70 -13.83
CA GLY A 105 -2.43 -16.33 -13.98
C GLY A 105 -1.35 -15.38 -14.49
N VAL A 106 -1.70 -14.42 -15.35
CA VAL A 106 -0.78 -13.38 -15.85
C VAL A 106 -0.43 -12.39 -14.75
N ALA A 107 -1.45 -11.95 -13.99
CA ALA A 107 -1.26 -11.10 -12.83
C ALA A 107 -0.32 -11.76 -11.82
N ARG A 108 -0.55 -13.03 -11.50
CA ARG A 108 0.25 -13.78 -10.55
C ARG A 108 1.71 -13.90 -11.01
N ALA A 109 1.95 -14.40 -12.23
CA ALA A 109 3.30 -14.57 -12.77
C ALA A 109 4.09 -13.26 -12.81
N HIS A 110 3.49 -12.16 -13.26
CA HIS A 110 4.19 -10.87 -13.30
C HIS A 110 4.56 -10.33 -11.91
N LEU A 111 3.68 -10.51 -10.93
CA LEU A 111 3.93 -10.06 -9.56
C LEU A 111 4.94 -10.97 -8.83
N GLU A 112 5.04 -12.24 -9.25
CA GLU A 112 6.06 -13.20 -8.80
C GLU A 112 7.42 -12.94 -9.48
N ASP A 113 7.47 -12.63 -10.78
CA ASP A 113 8.72 -12.32 -11.52
C ASP A 113 9.32 -10.96 -11.12
N ALA A 114 8.47 -9.99 -10.75
CA ALA A 114 8.92 -8.75 -10.12
C ALA A 114 9.58 -8.98 -8.74
N ALA A 115 9.42 -10.18 -8.18
CA ALA A 115 10.01 -10.66 -6.93
C ALA A 115 11.30 -11.48 -7.16
N GLY A 116 12.02 -11.21 -8.27
CA GLY A 116 13.11 -12.03 -8.84
C GLY A 116 14.08 -12.72 -7.86
N PRO A 117 14.81 -13.76 -8.32
CA PRO A 117 15.55 -14.71 -7.47
C PRO A 117 16.70 -14.12 -6.66
N ASP A 118 17.09 -12.86 -6.89
CA ASP A 118 17.98 -12.14 -6.00
C ASP A 118 17.19 -11.60 -4.81
N ALA A 119 17.04 -12.46 -3.78
CA ALA A 119 16.96 -11.98 -2.41
C ALA A 119 18.29 -11.29 -2.07
N ALA A 120 18.49 -10.09 -2.63
CA ALA A 120 19.58 -9.22 -2.25
C ALA A 120 19.56 -9.07 -0.73
N ALA A 121 20.73 -9.07 -0.10
CA ALA A 121 20.85 -8.81 1.33
C ALA A 121 19.97 -7.61 1.70
N LEU A 122 19.20 -7.74 2.79
CA LEU A 122 18.36 -6.64 3.28
C LEU A 122 19.20 -5.36 3.31
N PRO A 123 18.65 -4.23 2.84
CA PRO A 123 19.40 -2.98 2.87
C PRO A 123 19.87 -2.70 4.30
N PRO A 124 21.05 -2.05 4.47
CA PRO A 124 21.50 -1.65 5.80
C PRO A 124 20.46 -0.74 6.45
N ALA A 125 20.46 -0.69 7.78
CA ALA A 125 19.60 0.24 8.50
C ALA A 125 19.83 1.67 8.01
N PRO A 126 18.77 2.45 7.78
CA PRO A 126 18.94 3.86 7.45
C PRO A 126 19.55 4.59 8.63
N GLY A 127 20.56 5.42 8.37
CA GLY A 127 21.03 6.40 9.36
C GLY A 127 20.01 7.51 9.56
N LEU A 128 20.21 8.34 10.59
CA LEU A 128 19.26 9.41 10.95
C LEU A 128 19.00 10.41 9.82
N ASP A 129 20.00 10.71 9.00
CA ASP A 129 19.85 11.61 7.85
C ASP A 129 18.95 11.01 6.76
N GLY A 130 19.08 9.70 6.52
CA GLY A 130 18.21 8.98 5.57
C GLY A 130 16.75 8.95 6.05
N LEU A 131 16.55 8.73 7.35
CA LEU A 131 15.22 8.81 7.96
C LEU A 131 14.64 10.22 7.88
N ARG A 132 15.42 11.26 8.19
CA ARG A 132 14.98 12.66 8.12
C ARG A 132 14.62 13.07 6.69
N ALA A 133 15.43 12.68 5.71
CA ALA A 133 15.16 12.97 4.31
C ALA A 133 13.86 12.31 3.83
N ALA A 134 13.68 11.01 4.11
CA ALA A 134 12.47 10.31 3.71
C ALA A 134 11.22 10.83 4.44
N ALA A 135 11.33 11.12 5.74
CA ALA A 135 10.27 11.74 6.51
C ALA A 135 9.85 13.09 5.90
N GLY A 136 10.80 13.94 5.49
CA GLY A 136 10.53 15.20 4.79
C GLY A 136 9.78 15.00 3.47
N VAL A 137 10.21 14.04 2.63
CA VAL A 137 9.54 13.72 1.35
C VAL A 137 8.12 13.22 1.57
N PHE A 138 7.94 12.23 2.44
CA PHE A 138 6.62 11.66 2.72
C PHE A 138 5.69 12.70 3.34
N GLY A 139 6.23 13.61 4.16
CA GLY A 139 5.46 14.60 4.92
C GLY A 139 4.96 15.76 4.06
N ALA A 140 5.62 15.97 2.93
CA ALA A 140 5.20 16.93 1.93
C ALA A 140 4.00 16.44 1.09
N PHE A 141 3.59 15.16 1.19
CA PHE A 141 2.40 14.69 0.50
C PHE A 141 1.15 15.36 1.08
N PRO A 142 0.27 15.96 0.25
CA PRO A 142 -0.91 16.65 0.73
C PRO A 142 -1.81 15.76 1.59
N GLY A 143 -1.97 16.13 2.87
CA GLY A 143 -2.88 15.45 3.79
C GLY A 143 -2.46 14.04 4.22
N VAL A 144 -1.18 13.69 4.09
CA VAL A 144 -0.67 12.32 4.23
C VAL A 144 -1.01 11.65 5.58
N ASP A 145 -1.06 12.42 6.66
CA ASP A 145 -1.36 11.90 8.01
C ASP A 145 -2.81 12.17 8.45
N ARG A 146 -3.64 12.78 7.60
CA ARG A 146 -5.02 13.18 7.95
C ARG A 146 -5.86 11.96 8.35
N SER A 147 -5.82 10.90 7.55
CA SER A 147 -6.59 9.68 7.82
C SER A 147 -6.09 8.98 9.08
N TRP A 148 -4.79 9.02 9.36
CA TRP A 148 -4.20 8.47 10.59
C TRP A 148 -4.69 9.22 11.83
N HIS A 149 -4.63 10.55 11.84
CA HIS A 149 -5.13 11.34 12.97
C HIS A 149 -6.63 11.18 13.19
N ALA A 150 -7.41 11.06 12.10
CA ALA A 150 -8.85 10.79 12.19
C ALA A 150 -9.13 9.44 12.86
N LEU A 151 -8.42 8.38 12.46
CA LEU A 151 -8.53 7.06 13.10
C LEU A 151 -8.19 7.14 14.59
N VAL A 152 -7.03 7.70 14.94
CA VAL A 152 -6.56 7.80 16.33
C VAL A 152 -7.54 8.57 17.22
N ALA A 153 -8.09 9.68 16.71
CA ALA A 153 -9.06 10.49 17.45
C ALA A 153 -10.39 9.76 17.66
N GLU A 154 -10.89 9.06 16.63
CA GLU A 154 -12.16 8.32 16.70
C GLU A 154 -12.07 7.09 17.58
N THR A 155 -10.90 6.45 17.65
CA THR A 155 -10.71 5.19 18.38
C THR A 155 -9.88 5.36 19.65
N ALA A 156 -9.84 6.53 20.28
CA ALA A 156 -9.05 6.74 21.49
C ALA A 156 -9.53 5.84 22.65
N PRO A 157 -8.63 5.26 23.47
CA PRO A 157 -7.17 5.42 23.48
C PRO A 157 -6.42 4.50 22.50
N GLY A 158 -7.12 3.62 21.78
CA GLY A 158 -6.56 2.74 20.76
C GLY A 158 -7.66 1.89 20.12
N VAL A 159 -7.40 1.41 18.90
CA VAL A 159 -8.38 0.59 18.16
C VAL A 159 -8.72 -0.68 18.95
N ASP A 160 -9.99 -0.82 19.30
CA ASP A 160 -10.58 -2.03 19.88
C ASP A 160 -11.60 -2.62 18.90
N LEU A 161 -11.28 -3.76 18.28
CA LEU A 161 -12.17 -4.42 17.32
C LEU A 161 -13.32 -5.19 17.97
N SER A 162 -13.49 -5.12 19.30
CA SER A 162 -14.75 -5.52 19.94
C SER A 162 -15.88 -4.53 19.62
N ASP A 163 -15.54 -3.26 19.34
CA ASP A 163 -16.48 -2.19 19.00
C ASP A 163 -16.77 -2.13 17.48
N PRO A 164 -18.04 -2.22 17.04
CA PRO A 164 -18.42 -2.03 15.64
C PRO A 164 -18.01 -0.67 15.03
N ALA A 165 -18.04 0.40 15.83
CA ALA A 165 -17.64 1.73 15.37
C ALA A 165 -16.15 1.76 15.00
N HIS A 166 -15.30 1.14 15.83
CA HIS A 166 -13.86 1.01 15.56
C HIS A 166 -13.58 0.15 14.32
N ARG A 167 -14.35 -0.94 14.09
CA ARG A 167 -14.22 -1.75 12.87
C ARG A 167 -14.57 -0.93 11.62
N THR A 168 -15.61 -0.10 11.70
CA THR A 168 -15.99 0.81 10.62
C THR A 168 -14.91 1.89 10.37
N ALA A 169 -14.34 2.45 11.44
CA ALA A 169 -13.24 3.41 11.36
C ALA A 169 -11.99 2.79 10.70
N LEU A 170 -11.64 1.56 11.10
CA LEU A 170 -10.54 0.80 10.51
C LEU A 170 -10.77 0.54 9.02
N HIS A 171 -11.98 0.17 8.60
CA HIS A 171 -12.32 -0.03 7.19
C HIS A 171 -12.06 1.26 6.37
N ARG A 172 -12.56 2.41 6.85
CA ARG A 172 -12.34 3.70 6.19
C ARG A 172 -10.85 4.03 6.09
N TRP A 173 -10.11 3.82 7.17
CA TRP A 173 -8.67 4.07 7.20
C TRP A 173 -7.89 3.17 6.24
N LEU A 174 -8.18 1.86 6.19
CA LEU A 174 -7.57 0.92 5.24
C LEU A 174 -7.77 1.36 3.79
N ASN A 175 -8.96 1.84 3.46
CA ASN A 175 -9.26 2.32 2.11
C ASN A 175 -8.57 3.64 1.78
N ALA A 176 -8.49 4.58 2.72
CA ALA A 176 -7.69 5.79 2.58
C ALA A 176 -6.18 5.48 2.43
N TRP A 177 -5.74 4.31 2.87
CA TRP A 177 -4.38 3.79 2.69
C TRP A 177 -4.26 2.82 1.50
N GLY A 178 -5.19 2.84 0.55
CA GLY A 178 -5.05 2.12 -0.72
C GLY A 178 -5.49 0.66 -0.73
N CYS A 179 -6.10 0.13 0.35
CA CYS A 179 -6.52 -1.28 0.39
C CYS A 179 -7.76 -1.62 -0.44
N ARG A 180 -8.56 -0.61 -0.83
CA ARG A 180 -9.71 -0.73 -1.77
C ARG A 180 -10.63 -1.92 -1.47
N LEU A 181 -10.96 -2.07 -0.19
CA LEU A 181 -11.95 -2.98 0.33
C LEU A 181 -13.34 -2.42 0.05
N ARG A 182 -14.26 -3.31 -0.32
CA ARG A 182 -15.62 -2.94 -0.67
C ARG A 182 -16.40 -2.49 0.57
N TYR A 183 -16.94 -1.28 0.54
CA TYR A 183 -17.89 -0.81 1.56
C TYR A 183 -19.25 -1.54 1.50
N PRO A 184 -19.98 -1.63 2.63
CA PRO A 184 -21.36 -2.12 2.64
C PRO A 184 -22.27 -1.28 1.74
N ARG A 185 -23.27 -1.92 1.12
CA ARG A 185 -24.39 -1.20 0.50
C ARG A 185 -25.39 -0.76 1.57
N GLU A 186 -26.27 0.16 1.21
CA GLU A 186 -27.39 0.54 2.07
C GLU A 186 -28.21 -0.71 2.48
N GLY A 187 -28.40 -0.87 3.80
CA GLY A 187 -29.08 -2.03 4.38
C GLY A 187 -28.24 -3.32 4.50
N GLU A 188 -26.98 -3.31 4.06
CA GLU A 188 -26.07 -4.46 4.19
C GLU A 188 -25.11 -4.27 5.40
N PRO A 189 -24.80 -5.34 6.15
CA PRO A 189 -23.75 -5.28 7.16
C PRO A 189 -22.38 -5.02 6.54
N ASP A 190 -21.48 -4.36 7.28
CA ASP A 190 -20.11 -4.15 6.83
C ASP A 190 -19.42 -5.52 6.57
N PRO A 191 -18.88 -5.77 5.37
CA PRO A 191 -18.23 -7.03 5.02
C PRO A 191 -17.09 -7.44 5.97
N LEU A 192 -16.44 -6.47 6.62
CA LEU A 192 -15.34 -6.71 7.56
C LEU A 192 -15.83 -7.02 8.98
N ASP A 193 -17.06 -6.65 9.34
CA ASP A 193 -17.51 -6.56 10.73
C ASP A 193 -17.38 -7.87 11.51
N THR A 194 -18.15 -8.89 11.10
CA THR A 194 -18.19 -10.18 11.79
C THR A 194 -16.83 -10.88 11.75
N GLY A 195 -16.12 -10.79 10.61
CA GLY A 195 -14.82 -11.40 10.43
C GLY A 195 -13.77 -10.80 11.36
N LEU A 196 -13.68 -9.47 11.43
CA LEU A 196 -12.73 -8.77 12.30
C LEU A 196 -13.06 -8.97 13.79
N ALA A 197 -14.33 -8.95 14.16
CA ALA A 197 -14.75 -9.21 15.54
C ALA A 197 -14.35 -10.62 15.99
N ALA A 198 -14.63 -11.62 15.15
CA ALA A 198 -14.24 -13.00 15.40
C ALA A 198 -12.72 -13.14 15.45
N TRP A 199 -11.98 -12.56 14.51
CA TRP A 199 -10.52 -12.57 14.51
C TRP A 199 -9.93 -11.94 15.77
N TRP A 200 -10.48 -10.83 16.24
CA TRP A 200 -10.02 -10.13 17.44
C TRP A 200 -10.18 -10.97 18.70
N ALA A 201 -11.31 -11.66 18.85
CA ALA A 201 -11.59 -12.48 20.04
C ALA A 201 -10.61 -13.66 20.24
N ARG A 202 -9.90 -14.09 19.19
CA ARG A 202 -8.98 -15.26 19.20
C ARG A 202 -7.51 -14.88 19.26
N HIS A 203 -7.18 -13.59 19.12
CA HIS A 203 -5.80 -13.12 19.09
C HIS A 203 -5.50 -12.18 20.24
N THR A 204 -4.40 -12.46 20.94
CA THR A 204 -3.80 -11.51 21.89
C THR A 204 -2.53 -10.95 21.27
N LEU A 205 -2.60 -9.71 20.77
CA LEU A 205 -1.47 -9.07 20.09
C LEU A 205 -0.48 -8.49 21.10
N PRO A 206 0.84 -8.75 20.96
CA PRO A 206 1.89 -8.06 21.70
C PRO A 206 1.77 -6.54 21.62
N GLY A 207 2.12 -5.85 22.70
CA GLY A 207 2.03 -4.39 22.83
C GLY A 207 3.37 -3.66 22.99
N ALA A 208 4.49 -4.38 23.08
CA ALA A 208 5.80 -3.76 23.23
C ALA A 208 6.16 -2.94 21.97
N PRO A 209 6.93 -1.83 22.08
CA PRO A 209 7.47 -1.13 20.93
C PRO A 209 8.31 -2.07 20.05
N ILE A 210 8.36 -1.81 18.75
CA ILE A 210 9.03 -2.70 17.78
C ILE A 210 10.48 -2.99 18.15
N ALA A 211 11.20 -2.01 18.73
CA ALA A 211 12.58 -2.16 19.19
C ALA A 211 12.72 -3.15 20.37
N ALA A 212 11.67 -3.34 21.16
CA ALA A 212 11.64 -4.20 22.35
C ALA A 212 11.10 -5.61 22.07
N LEU A 213 10.53 -5.87 20.89
CA LEU A 213 9.94 -7.17 20.57
C LEU A 213 10.95 -8.32 20.67
N THR A 214 10.51 -9.43 21.27
CA THR A 214 11.20 -10.72 21.23
C THR A 214 10.90 -11.47 19.91
N ASP A 215 11.71 -12.47 19.56
CA ASP A 215 11.41 -13.32 18.40
C ASP A 215 10.11 -14.12 18.56
N ARG A 216 9.75 -14.47 19.80
CA ARG A 216 8.48 -15.13 20.11
C ARG A 216 7.30 -14.21 19.81
N GLU A 217 7.34 -12.96 20.26
CA GLU A 217 6.28 -11.98 20.00
C GLU A 217 6.16 -11.66 18.50
N ILE A 218 7.30 -11.59 17.78
CA ILE A 218 7.28 -11.48 16.31
C ILE A 218 6.59 -12.69 15.68
N GLY A 219 6.83 -13.91 16.18
CA GLY A 219 6.13 -15.11 15.73
C GLY A 219 4.61 -15.03 15.94
N VAL A 220 4.16 -14.53 17.10
CA VAL A 220 2.73 -14.31 17.38
C VAL A 220 2.12 -13.30 16.41
N LEU A 221 2.80 -12.17 16.17
CA LEU A 221 2.34 -11.16 15.21
C LEU A 221 2.29 -11.71 13.77
N ALA A 222 3.25 -12.57 13.39
CA ALA A 222 3.28 -13.21 12.07
C ALA A 222 2.13 -14.19 11.87
N ALA A 223 1.84 -15.05 12.86
CA ALA A 223 0.69 -15.95 12.79
C ALA A 223 -0.63 -15.17 12.72
N ALA A 224 -0.78 -14.14 13.56
CA ALA A 224 -1.95 -13.26 13.55
C ALA A 224 -2.13 -12.56 12.19
N TYR A 225 -1.02 -12.12 11.59
CA TYR A 225 -0.98 -11.55 10.25
C TYR A 225 -1.49 -12.52 9.18
N ALA A 226 -0.98 -13.76 9.18
CA ALA A 226 -1.33 -14.76 8.18
C ALA A 226 -2.82 -15.10 8.23
N ASP A 227 -3.34 -15.26 9.44
CA ASP A 227 -4.76 -15.50 9.67
C ASP A 227 -5.64 -14.30 9.27
N LEU A 228 -5.21 -13.08 9.61
CA LEU A 228 -5.92 -11.86 9.22
C LEU A 228 -5.93 -11.68 7.69
N ALA A 229 -4.82 -11.98 7.01
CA ALA A 229 -4.72 -11.93 5.56
C ALA A 229 -5.64 -12.93 4.86
N ALA A 230 -5.89 -14.08 5.51
CA ALA A 230 -6.80 -15.11 5.04
C ALA A 230 -8.28 -14.84 5.38
N LEU A 231 -8.59 -13.79 6.15
CA LEU A 231 -9.95 -13.47 6.58
C LEU A 231 -10.92 -13.40 5.38
N PRO A 232 -11.98 -14.22 5.32
CA PRO A 232 -12.86 -14.28 4.15
C PRO A 232 -13.67 -12.99 3.93
N LEU A 233 -13.64 -12.45 2.71
CA LEU A 233 -14.41 -11.31 2.23
C LEU A 233 -15.03 -11.62 0.86
N GLY A 234 -16.17 -12.33 0.88
CA GLY A 234 -16.82 -12.81 -0.32
C GLY A 234 -15.94 -13.83 -1.07
N ARG A 235 -15.56 -13.52 -2.32
CA ARG A 235 -14.73 -14.42 -3.15
C ARG A 235 -13.22 -14.25 -2.95
N ARG A 236 -12.78 -13.33 -2.09
CA ARG A 236 -11.37 -13.03 -1.81
C ARG A 236 -11.15 -12.98 -0.30
N GLY A 237 -9.90 -13.05 0.14
CA GLY A 237 -9.54 -12.73 1.52
C GLY A 237 -9.31 -11.22 1.68
N LEU A 238 -9.17 -10.75 2.93
CA LEU A 238 -8.71 -9.39 3.26
C LEU A 238 -7.39 -9.07 2.55
N GLY A 239 -6.49 -10.04 2.51
CA GLY A 239 -5.27 -10.00 1.73
C GLY A 239 -4.05 -9.43 2.46
N PRO A 240 -2.84 -9.70 1.95
CA PRO A 240 -1.58 -9.45 2.64
C PRO A 240 -1.30 -7.99 3.02
N THR A 241 -1.68 -7.03 2.19
CA THR A 241 -1.40 -5.60 2.43
C THR A 241 -2.35 -5.02 3.46
N ALA A 242 -3.64 -5.32 3.35
CA ALA A 242 -4.65 -4.85 4.31
C ALA A 242 -4.42 -5.45 5.70
N ALA A 243 -4.01 -6.72 5.80
CA ALA A 243 -3.68 -7.34 7.09
C ALA A 243 -2.50 -6.66 7.80
N ALA A 244 -1.42 -6.33 7.08
CA ALA A 244 -0.26 -5.65 7.68
C ALA A 244 -0.62 -4.23 8.16
N LYS A 245 -1.38 -3.48 7.36
CA LYS A 245 -1.85 -2.14 7.71
C LYS A 245 -2.83 -2.19 8.89
N ALA A 246 -3.73 -3.17 8.93
CA ALA A 246 -4.65 -3.38 10.05
C ALA A 246 -3.89 -3.69 11.35
N LEU A 247 -2.86 -4.54 11.31
CA LEU A 247 -2.01 -4.80 12.47
C LEU A 247 -1.25 -3.56 12.94
N PHE A 248 -0.78 -2.70 12.04
CA PHE A 248 -0.22 -1.40 12.40
C PHE A 248 -1.24 -0.51 13.10
N ALA A 249 -2.46 -0.37 12.55
CA ALA A 249 -3.51 0.40 13.19
C ALA A 249 -3.84 -0.10 14.62
N LEU A 250 -3.82 -1.42 14.83
CA LEU A 250 -4.07 -2.04 16.14
C LEU A 250 -2.89 -1.86 17.10
N ARG A 251 -1.66 -1.84 16.59
CA ARG A 251 -0.43 -1.79 17.39
C ARG A 251 0.62 -0.87 16.76
N PRO A 252 0.40 0.44 16.79
CA PRO A 252 1.16 1.39 15.98
C PRO A 252 2.62 1.57 16.38
N ARG A 253 2.97 1.34 17.65
CA ARG A 253 4.36 1.31 18.11
C ARG A 253 5.05 -0.04 17.88
N THR A 254 4.29 -1.09 17.61
CA THR A 254 4.77 -2.47 17.59
C THR A 254 4.99 -3.00 16.18
N VAL A 255 4.06 -2.70 15.27
CA VAL A 255 4.01 -3.30 13.94
C VAL A 255 4.49 -2.27 12.92
N MET A 256 5.56 -2.58 12.20
CA MET A 256 5.92 -1.83 11.00
C MET A 256 5.08 -2.38 9.83
N PRO A 257 4.19 -1.58 9.23
CA PRO A 257 3.39 -2.05 8.10
C PRO A 257 4.26 -2.25 6.86
N TRP A 258 3.64 -2.78 5.79
CA TRP A 258 4.22 -2.81 4.46
C TRP A 258 3.13 -2.64 3.41
N ASP A 259 3.54 -2.29 2.19
CA ASP A 259 2.72 -2.43 0.99
C ASP A 259 3.20 -3.63 0.15
N ALA A 260 2.53 -3.87 -0.98
CA ALA A 260 2.89 -4.97 -1.87
C ALA A 260 4.31 -4.81 -2.44
N ALA A 261 4.74 -3.59 -2.76
CA ALA A 261 6.04 -3.31 -3.36
C ALA A 261 7.19 -3.46 -2.35
N ILE A 262 6.99 -3.01 -1.11
CA ILE A 262 7.92 -3.22 0.01
C ILE A 262 8.09 -4.71 0.26
N ALA A 263 6.97 -5.44 0.43
CA ALA A 263 7.01 -6.86 0.73
C ALA A 263 7.68 -7.68 -0.40
N THR A 264 7.32 -7.41 -1.66
CA THR A 264 7.92 -8.05 -2.83
C THR A 264 9.42 -7.75 -2.93
N ARG A 265 9.84 -6.48 -2.81
CA ARG A 265 11.26 -6.11 -2.99
C ARG A 265 12.16 -6.58 -1.87
N LEU A 266 11.69 -6.54 -0.62
CA LEU A 266 12.52 -6.93 0.52
C LEU A 266 12.52 -8.43 0.79
N HIS A 267 11.40 -9.10 0.52
CA HIS A 267 11.18 -10.46 1.00
C HIS A 267 10.82 -11.46 -0.08
N GLY A 268 10.52 -11.02 -1.30
CA GLY A 268 10.10 -11.87 -2.42
C GLY A 268 8.72 -12.53 -2.24
N ALA A 269 8.07 -12.31 -1.10
CA ALA A 269 6.85 -12.99 -0.68
C ALA A 269 6.02 -12.11 0.26
N ARG A 270 4.75 -12.47 0.44
CA ARG A 270 3.78 -11.74 1.27
C ARG A 270 3.05 -12.69 2.23
N ASP A 271 3.77 -13.69 2.71
CA ASP A 271 3.29 -14.74 3.62
C ASP A 271 3.71 -14.46 5.08
N GLU A 272 3.30 -15.35 5.98
CA GLU A 272 3.66 -15.33 7.40
C GLU A 272 5.17 -15.14 7.62
N ARG A 273 5.98 -15.93 6.92
CA ARG A 273 7.42 -15.98 7.12
C ARG A 273 8.07 -14.67 6.66
N ALA A 274 7.60 -14.11 5.55
CA ALA A 274 8.04 -12.81 5.04
C ALA A 274 7.68 -11.69 6.01
N PHE A 275 6.47 -11.69 6.57
CA PHE A 275 6.06 -10.66 7.52
C PHE A 275 6.87 -10.74 8.83
N GLY A 276 7.12 -11.95 9.32
CA GLY A 276 8.02 -12.16 10.45
C GLY A 276 9.46 -11.69 10.18
N ARG A 277 9.99 -11.82 8.96
CA ARG A 277 11.29 -11.23 8.59
C ARG A 277 11.22 -9.71 8.58
N HIS A 278 10.14 -9.13 8.03
CA HIS A 278 9.91 -7.69 8.01
C HIS A 278 9.93 -7.04 9.39
N LEU A 279 9.25 -7.65 10.37
CA LEU A 279 9.27 -7.15 11.75
C LEU A 279 10.65 -7.28 12.41
N ARG A 280 11.45 -8.30 12.07
CA ARG A 280 12.84 -8.40 12.56
C ARG A 280 13.72 -7.29 11.96
N THR A 281 13.54 -6.97 10.68
CA THR A 281 14.19 -5.84 10.03
C THR A 281 13.80 -4.53 10.72
N GLY A 282 12.50 -4.29 10.91
CA GLY A 282 12.00 -3.10 11.60
C GLY A 282 12.53 -2.97 13.03
N ARG A 283 12.59 -4.07 13.79
CA ARG A 283 13.19 -4.10 15.13
C ARG A 283 14.67 -3.72 15.09
N ALA A 284 15.44 -4.31 14.18
CA ALA A 284 16.87 -4.03 14.06
C ALA A 284 17.12 -2.55 13.70
N TRP A 285 16.34 -2.01 12.76
CA TRP A 285 16.45 -0.61 12.33
C TRP A 285 15.99 0.36 13.42
N ALA A 286 14.91 0.05 14.13
CA ALA A 286 14.46 0.87 15.27
C ALA A 286 15.52 0.92 16.36
N ARG A 287 16.15 -0.22 16.70
CA ARG A 287 17.27 -0.26 17.66
C ARG A 287 18.46 0.56 17.19
N ALA A 288 18.82 0.49 15.92
CA ALA A 288 19.92 1.27 15.36
C ALA A 288 19.64 2.77 15.46
N ALA A 289 18.45 3.22 15.06
CA ALA A 289 18.08 4.64 15.10
C ALA A 289 18.01 5.20 16.54
N LEU A 290 17.48 4.43 17.49
CA LEU A 290 17.47 4.81 18.91
C LEU A 290 18.89 4.87 19.49
N ALA A 291 19.75 3.89 19.16
CA ALA A 291 21.14 3.88 19.61
C ALA A 291 21.97 5.03 19.00
N GLU A 292 21.79 5.32 17.71
CA GLU A 292 22.48 6.41 17.01
C GLU A 292 22.07 7.79 17.54
N SER A 293 20.78 7.98 17.86
CA SER A 293 20.28 9.26 18.35
C SER A 293 20.51 9.49 19.84
N GLY A 294 20.54 8.42 20.65
CA GLY A 294 20.54 8.51 22.11
C GLY A 294 19.23 9.06 22.69
N LEU A 295 18.15 9.10 21.89
CA LEU A 295 16.84 9.62 22.28
C LEU A 295 15.85 8.49 22.54
N ASP A 296 14.79 8.77 23.30
CA ASP A 296 13.60 7.93 23.29
C ASP A 296 12.83 8.06 21.96
N GLU A 297 11.84 7.18 21.76
CA GLU A 297 11.09 7.11 20.50
C GLU A 297 10.39 8.43 20.15
N ASP A 298 9.80 9.11 21.12
CA ASP A 298 8.97 10.29 20.88
C ASP A 298 9.84 11.51 20.58
N ALA A 299 10.96 11.67 21.30
CA ALA A 299 11.95 12.69 21.02
C ALA A 299 12.63 12.46 19.66
N LEU A 300 12.92 11.20 19.31
CA LEU A 300 13.49 10.85 18.01
C LEU A 300 12.54 11.24 16.87
N THR A 301 11.28 10.81 16.90
CA THR A 301 10.35 11.09 15.80
C THR A 301 10.03 12.58 15.69
N ALA A 302 9.95 13.31 16.81
CA ALA A 302 9.90 14.78 16.79
C ALA A 302 11.12 15.40 16.11
N GLY A 303 12.33 14.94 16.43
CA GLY A 303 13.58 15.39 15.80
C GLY A 303 13.73 15.03 14.30
N LEU A 304 12.95 14.05 13.82
CA LEU A 304 12.83 13.70 12.41
C LEU A 304 11.73 14.50 11.67
N GLY A 305 11.07 15.44 12.36
CA GLY A 305 9.98 16.26 11.80
C GLY A 305 8.62 15.55 11.79
N ARG A 306 8.48 14.46 12.57
CA ARG A 306 7.29 13.60 12.66
C ARG A 306 6.76 13.49 14.09
N PRO A 307 6.45 14.62 14.76
CA PRO A 307 6.04 14.60 16.16
C PRO A 307 4.75 13.79 16.35
N GLY A 308 4.72 12.96 17.39
CA GLY A 308 3.54 12.15 17.76
C GLY A 308 3.31 10.92 16.86
N LEU A 309 4.15 10.69 15.85
CA LEU A 309 4.09 9.47 15.04
C LEU A 309 4.99 8.37 15.64
N PRO A 310 4.57 7.09 15.59
CA PRO A 310 5.41 5.98 16.03
C PRO A 310 6.63 5.81 15.15
N LEU A 311 7.75 5.35 15.72
CA LEU A 311 8.96 5.07 14.93
C LEU A 311 8.72 4.00 13.86
N ALA A 312 7.86 3.01 14.13
CA ALA A 312 7.46 2.00 13.15
C ALA A 312 6.83 2.61 11.89
N LYS A 313 6.08 3.72 12.01
CA LYS A 313 5.54 4.47 10.88
C LYS A 313 6.64 5.21 10.13
N VAL A 314 7.58 5.86 10.82
CA VAL A 314 8.70 6.56 10.17
C VAL A 314 9.60 5.59 9.37
N LEU A 315 9.81 4.36 9.89
CA LEU A 315 10.53 3.31 9.15
C LEU A 315 9.76 2.84 7.90
N ASP A 316 8.43 2.70 7.98
CA ASP A 316 7.59 2.41 6.82
C ASP A 316 7.62 3.56 5.79
N GLU A 317 7.60 4.81 6.22
CA GLU A 317 7.74 5.97 5.34
C GLU A 317 9.07 5.97 4.59
N TYR A 318 10.16 5.61 5.27
CA TYR A 318 11.46 5.40 4.63
C TYR A 318 11.40 4.33 3.55
N LEU A 319 10.80 3.18 3.85
CA LEU A 319 10.63 2.10 2.87
C LEU A 319 9.73 2.51 1.71
N TYR A 320 8.65 3.24 1.97
CA TYR A 320 7.76 3.75 0.94
C TYR A 320 8.50 4.72 0.01
N VAL A 321 9.25 5.68 0.55
CA VAL A 321 9.99 6.66 -0.27
C VAL A 321 11.10 5.98 -1.10
N THR A 322 11.85 5.06 -0.49
CA THR A 322 13.03 4.45 -1.13
C THR A 322 12.70 3.29 -2.04
N LEU A 323 11.60 2.57 -1.79
CA LEU A 323 11.19 1.42 -2.59
C LEU A 323 9.95 1.77 -3.41
N SER A 324 8.83 2.07 -2.79
CA SER A 324 7.55 2.21 -3.50
C SER A 324 7.48 3.45 -4.39
N HIS A 325 8.08 4.56 -3.97
CA HIS A 325 8.07 5.85 -4.67
C HIS A 325 9.28 6.06 -5.59
N ALA A 326 10.42 5.46 -5.28
CA ALA A 326 11.63 5.62 -6.08
C ALA A 326 11.47 5.02 -7.49
N PRO A 327 11.97 5.68 -8.55
CA PRO A 327 11.99 5.12 -9.89
C PRO A 327 12.73 3.79 -9.90
N ARG A 328 12.16 2.77 -10.55
CA ARG A 328 12.83 1.47 -10.71
C ARG A 328 14.19 1.68 -11.39
N PRO A 329 15.28 1.04 -10.91
CA PRO A 329 16.52 1.00 -11.67
C PRO A 329 16.23 0.38 -13.04
N ARG A 330 16.77 0.97 -14.12
CA ARG A 330 16.71 0.35 -15.45
C ARG A 330 17.38 -1.01 -15.36
N ALA A 331 16.70 -2.06 -15.83
CA ALA A 331 17.37 -3.31 -16.11
C ALA A 331 18.54 -3.00 -17.04
N THR A 332 19.76 -3.29 -16.60
CA THR A 332 20.93 -3.23 -17.46
C THR A 332 20.65 -4.11 -18.66
N ALA A 333 20.64 -3.51 -19.86
CA ALA A 333 20.50 -4.26 -21.09
C ALA A 333 21.59 -5.33 -21.11
N ALA A 334 21.20 -6.60 -21.15
CA ALA A 334 22.14 -7.70 -21.31
C ALA A 334 22.99 -7.41 -22.55
N ALA A 335 24.31 -7.48 -22.39
CA ALA A 335 25.24 -7.31 -23.49
C ALA A 335 24.88 -8.32 -24.60
N PRO A 336 24.92 -7.91 -25.89
CA PRO A 336 24.59 -8.80 -26.98
C PRO A 336 25.52 -10.01 -26.97
N ALA A 337 24.94 -11.20 -27.04
CA ALA A 337 25.68 -12.45 -27.13
C ALA A 337 26.62 -12.41 -28.35
N PRO A 338 27.87 -12.92 -28.23
CA PRO A 338 28.80 -12.94 -29.37
C PRO A 338 28.27 -13.83 -30.49
N ALA A 339 28.40 -13.36 -31.73
CA ALA A 339 27.94 -14.07 -32.92
C ALA A 339 28.63 -15.44 -33.05
N PRO A 340 27.89 -16.48 -33.48
CA PRO A 340 28.48 -17.80 -33.72
C PRO A 340 29.50 -17.74 -34.86
N ARG A 341 30.63 -18.43 -34.66
CA ARG A 341 31.75 -18.53 -35.59
C ARG A 341 31.42 -19.36 -36.82
#